data_AF-A0AA97FJ50-F1
#
_entry.id   AF-A0AA97FJ50-F1
#
_cell.length_a   1.000
_cell.length_b   1.000
_cell.length_c   1.000
_cell.angle_alpha   90.00
_cell.angle_beta   90.00
_cell.angle_gamma   90.00
#
_symmetry.space_group_name_H-M   'P 1'
#
loop_
_entity.id
_entity.type
_entity.pdbx_description
1 polymer ?
#
loop_
_entity_poly.entity_id
_entity_poly.type
_entity_poly.pdbx_seq_one_letter_code
_entity_poly.pdbx_strand_id
1 'polypeptide(L)'
;MSETSDVRYLAPAQVAELLAIEPDEVVELIRARRLRGARLGSPPRWRVEQASVGEYLEDQHEESRRMALWRESNEASFPELWGSPSDS
;
A
#
# COMPACT_ATOMS: atom_id res chain seq x y z
N MET A 1 -30.24 -12.16 11.54
CA MET A 1 -30.23 -11.16 10.47
C MET A 1 -29.09 -11.54 9.55
N SER A 2 -29.39 -11.97 8.32
CA SER A 2 -28.33 -12.35 7.39
C SER A 2 -27.58 -11.08 7.01
N GLU A 3 -26.35 -10.93 7.50
CA GLU A 3 -25.43 -9.96 6.97
C GLU A 3 -24.95 -10.52 5.63
N THR A 4 -25.78 -10.36 4.59
CA THR A 4 -25.30 -10.53 3.23
C THR A 4 -24.26 -9.44 3.03
N SER A 5 -23.00 -9.77 3.27
CA SER A 5 -21.86 -8.90 2.99
C SER A 5 -21.87 -8.65 1.49
N ASP A 6 -22.52 -7.57 1.08
CA ASP A 6 -22.63 -7.18 -0.31
C ASP A 6 -21.23 -6.73 -0.74
N VAL A 7 -20.52 -7.59 -1.45
CA VAL A 7 -19.16 -7.31 -1.90
C VAL A 7 -19.23 -6.16 -2.88
N ARG A 8 -18.71 -5.00 -2.47
CA ARG A 8 -18.70 -3.78 -3.29
C ARG A 8 -17.51 -3.79 -4.22
N TYR A 9 -17.78 -3.49 -5.48
CA TYR A 9 -16.78 -3.45 -6.54
C TYR A 9 -16.62 -2.04 -7.10
N LEU A 10 -15.37 -1.62 -7.30
CA LEU A 10 -15.00 -0.34 -7.90
C LEU A 10 -14.41 -0.55 -9.31
N ALA A 11 -14.60 0.42 -10.19
CA ALA A 11 -13.84 0.48 -11.44
C ALA A 11 -12.35 0.78 -11.14
N PRO A 12 -11.40 0.29 -11.97
CA PRO A 12 -10.00 0.65 -11.84
C PRO A 12 -9.77 2.16 -11.81
N ALA A 13 -10.47 2.93 -12.65
CA ALA A 13 -10.40 4.38 -12.64
C ALA A 13 -10.83 5.00 -11.29
N GLN A 14 -11.84 4.46 -10.62
CA GLN A 14 -12.25 4.98 -9.30
C GLN A 14 -11.19 4.69 -8.23
N VAL A 15 -10.51 3.55 -8.31
CA VAL A 15 -9.41 3.22 -7.39
C VAL A 15 -8.17 4.07 -7.69
N ALA A 16 -7.90 4.33 -8.97
CA ALA A 16 -6.81 5.18 -9.44
C ALA A 16 -6.90 6.58 -8.82
N GLU A 17 -8.09 7.19 -8.85
CA GLU A 17 -8.36 8.48 -8.20
C GLU A 17 -8.13 8.43 -6.68
N LEU A 18 -8.54 7.34 -6.01
CA LEU A 18 -8.36 7.19 -4.55
C LEU A 18 -6.90 7.06 -4.14
N LEU A 19 -6.11 6.37 -4.97
CA LEU A 19 -4.70 6.09 -4.69
C LEU A 19 -3.75 7.13 -5.31
N ALA A 20 -4.28 8.08 -6.10
CA ALA A 20 -3.51 9.05 -6.88
C ALA A 20 -2.45 8.39 -7.79
N ILE A 21 -2.84 7.33 -8.49
CA ILE A 21 -2.03 6.58 -9.48
C ILE A 21 -2.79 6.46 -10.80
N GLU A 22 -2.16 5.92 -11.84
CA GLU A 22 -2.82 5.69 -13.12
C GLU A 22 -3.73 4.44 -13.11
N PRO A 23 -4.82 4.42 -13.91
CA PRO A 23 -5.71 3.25 -14.00
C PRO A 23 -5.01 1.94 -14.40
N ASP A 24 -3.94 2.03 -15.19
CA ASP A 24 -3.13 0.86 -15.58
C ASP A 24 -2.29 0.35 -14.41
N GLU A 25 -1.82 1.23 -13.53
CA GLU A 25 -1.10 0.83 -12.30
C GLU A 25 -2.02 0.06 -11.35
N VAL A 26 -3.31 0.41 -11.30
CA VAL A 26 -4.31 -0.39 -10.55
C VAL A 26 -4.39 -1.82 -11.11
N VAL A 27 -4.32 -2.00 -12.43
CA VAL A 27 -4.32 -3.34 -13.04
C VAL A 27 -3.05 -4.11 -12.69
N GLU A 28 -1.90 -3.43 -12.63
CA GLU A 28 -0.66 -4.04 -12.17
C GLU A 28 -0.72 -4.44 -10.69
N LEU A 29 -1.35 -3.64 -9.83
CA LEU A 29 -1.59 -4.02 -8.42
C LEU A 29 -2.47 -5.27 -8.29
N ILE A 30 -3.47 -5.45 -9.17
CA ILE A 30 -4.28 -6.67 -9.23
C ILE A 30 -3.41 -7.86 -9.66
N ARG A 31 -2.60 -7.69 -10.71
CA ARG A 31 -1.70 -8.74 -11.23
C ARG A 31 -0.66 -9.15 -10.18
N ALA A 32 -0.14 -8.18 -9.43
CA ALA A 32 0.79 -8.37 -8.33
C ALA A 32 0.13 -8.93 -7.06
N ARG A 33 -1.18 -9.22 -7.09
CA ARG A 33 -1.96 -9.74 -5.94
C ARG A 33 -2.00 -8.80 -4.74
N ARG A 34 -1.71 -7.51 -4.95
CA ARG A 34 -1.81 -6.46 -3.93
C ARG A 34 -3.22 -5.90 -3.79
N LEU A 35 -4.00 -5.96 -4.86
CA LEU A 35 -5.44 -5.68 -4.84
C LEU A 35 -6.22 -6.91 -5.28
N ARG A 36 -7.40 -7.13 -4.69
CA ARG A 36 -8.32 -8.19 -5.12
C ARG A 36 -9.15 -7.69 -6.29
N GLY A 37 -9.01 -8.34 -7.45
CA GLY A 37 -9.71 -7.96 -8.67
C GLY A 37 -10.32 -9.13 -9.42
N ALA A 38 -11.45 -8.86 -10.08
CA ALA A 38 -12.16 -9.81 -10.93
C ALA A 38 -12.55 -9.18 -12.28
N ARG A 39 -12.62 -9.99 -13.33
CA ARG A 39 -13.16 -9.60 -14.64
C ARG A 39 -14.67 -9.84 -14.63
N LEU A 40 -15.47 -8.78 -14.58
CA LEU A 40 -16.94 -8.85 -14.47
C LEU A 40 -17.62 -8.16 -15.66
N GLY A 41 -18.84 -8.62 -15.98
CA GLY A 41 -19.70 -8.06 -17.03
C GLY A 41 -19.41 -8.58 -18.44
N SER A 42 -20.13 -8.03 -19.42
CA SER A 42 -19.95 -8.32 -20.85
C SER A 42 -19.87 -7.00 -21.62
N PRO A 43 -18.72 -6.63 -22.24
CA PRO A 43 -17.46 -7.37 -22.22
C PRO A 43 -16.81 -7.39 -20.81
N PRO A 44 -15.91 -8.36 -20.53
CA PRO A 44 -15.29 -8.51 -19.22
C PRO A 44 -14.36 -7.33 -18.89
N ARG A 45 -14.73 -6.55 -17.88
CA ARG A 45 -13.96 -5.40 -17.38
C ARG A 45 -13.42 -5.69 -15.99
N TRP A 46 -12.21 -5.21 -15.70
CA TRP A 46 -11.65 -5.30 -14.35
C TRP A 46 -12.54 -4.55 -13.35
N ARG A 47 -12.70 -5.15 -12.17
CA ARG A 47 -13.36 -4.60 -11.01
C ARG A 47 -12.54 -4.95 -9.78
N VAL A 48 -12.40 -4.00 -8.86
CA VAL A 48 -11.61 -4.15 -7.63
C VAL A 48 -12.55 -4.29 -6.45
N GLU A 49 -12.35 -5.26 -5.57
CA GLU A 49 -13.09 -5.34 -4.32
C GLU A 49 -12.72 -4.15 -3.43
N GLN A 50 -13.71 -3.34 -3.04
CA GLN A 50 -13.50 -2.14 -2.25
C GLN A 50 -12.76 -2.42 -0.93
N ALA A 51 -13.07 -3.54 -0.26
CA ALA A 51 -12.41 -3.93 0.98
C ALA A 51 -10.89 -4.07 0.81
N SER A 52 -10.44 -4.61 -0.32
CA SER A 52 -9.00 -4.77 -0.60
C SER A 52 -8.26 -3.46 -0.80
N VAL A 53 -8.95 -2.39 -1.19
CA VAL A 53 -8.35 -1.05 -1.30
C VAL A 53 -8.05 -0.49 0.10
N GLY A 54 -8.96 -0.73 1.07
CA GLY A 54 -8.74 -0.35 2.46
C GLY A 54 -7.56 -1.10 3.08
N GLU A 55 -7.53 -2.43 2.91
CA GLU A 55 -6.42 -3.29 3.36
C GLU A 55 -5.07 -2.83 2.76
N TYR A 56 -5.05 -2.53 1.45
CA TYR A 56 -3.84 -2.03 0.78
C TYR A 56 -3.34 -0.70 1.39
N LEU A 57 -4.23 0.24 1.69
CA LEU A 57 -3.86 1.51 2.30
C LEU A 57 -3.29 1.33 3.72
N GLU A 58 -3.88 0.43 4.50
CA GLU A 58 -3.37 0.09 5.84
C GLU A 58 -1.94 -0.50 5.76
N ASP A 59 -1.69 -1.41 4.82
CA ASP A 59 -0.35 -1.96 4.57
C ASP A 59 0.66 -0.87 4.20
N GLN A 60 0.29 0.09 3.34
CA GLN A 60 1.16 1.20 2.94
C GLN A 60 1.45 2.19 4.08
N HIS A 61 0.46 2.42 4.95
CA HIS A 61 0.66 3.25 6.14
C HIS A 61 1.63 2.60 7.13
N GLU A 62 1.51 1.30 7.36
CA GLU A 62 2.39 0.55 8.24
C GLU A 62 3.82 0.46 7.68
N GLU A 63 3.98 0.29 6.37
CA GLU A 63 5.28 0.36 5.68
C GLU A 63 5.93 1.74 5.85
N SER A 64 5.17 2.82 5.66
CA SER A 64 5.64 4.20 5.83
C SER A 64 6.03 4.49 7.28
N ARG A 65 5.23 4.01 8.24
CA ARG A 65 5.52 4.12 9.68
C ARG A 65 6.84 3.43 10.02
N ARG A 66 7.05 2.22 9.50
CA ARG A 66 8.30 1.48 9.68
C ARG A 66 9.46 2.31 9.13
N MET A 67 9.42 2.74 7.87
CA MET A 67 10.51 3.53 7.28
C MET A 67 10.82 4.83 8.03
N ALA A 68 9.83 5.50 8.62
CA ALA A 68 10.05 6.68 9.46
C ALA A 68 10.86 6.35 10.72
N LEU A 69 10.52 5.28 11.43
CA LEU A 69 11.22 4.83 12.63
C LEU A 69 12.67 4.42 12.34
N TRP A 70 12.92 3.78 11.20
CA TRP A 70 14.28 3.43 10.79
C TRP A 70 15.14 4.67 10.48
N ARG A 71 14.55 5.72 9.89
CA ARG A 71 15.26 7.00 9.64
C ARG A 71 15.63 7.72 10.94
N GLU A 72 14.71 7.80 11.88
CA GLU A 72 14.94 8.43 13.20
C GLU A 72 15.98 7.67 14.03
N SER A 73 15.91 6.32 14.04
CA SER A 73 16.88 5.48 14.75
C SER A 73 18.31 5.63 14.21
N ASN A 74 18.47 5.82 12.90
CA ASN A 74 19.78 6.04 12.29
C ASN A 74 20.32 7.47 12.53
N GLU A 75 19.46 8.47 12.72
CA GLU A 75 19.85 9.83 13.08
C GLU A 75 20.23 9.96 14.57
N ALA A 76 19.57 9.19 15.44
CA ALA A 76 19.89 9.12 16.88
C ALA A 76 21.08 8.20 17.21
N SER A 77 21.45 7.30 16.30
CA SER A 77 22.64 6.47 16.43
C SER A 77 23.85 7.25 15.89
N PHE A 78 24.91 7.38 16.69
CA PHE A 78 26.29 7.81 16.36
C PHE A 78 26.73 9.26 16.66
N PRO A 79 26.89 9.59 17.95
CA PRO A 79 27.90 10.57 18.39
C PRO A 79 29.27 9.95 18.73
N GLU A 80 29.36 8.71 19.26
CA GLU A 80 30.62 8.23 19.88
C GLU A 80 31.59 7.43 19.00
N LEU A 81 31.27 7.11 17.73
CA LEU A 81 32.13 6.27 16.88
C LEU A 81 33.34 7.01 16.25
N TRP A 82 33.51 8.31 16.53
CA TRP A 82 34.65 9.13 16.09
C TRP A 82 35.67 9.46 17.19
N GLY A 83 35.58 8.81 18.36
CA GLY A 83 36.59 8.93 19.41
C GLY A 83 37.93 8.34 18.96
N SER A 84 38.76 9.16 18.34
CA SER A 84 40.13 8.79 17.95
C SER A 84 40.96 8.51 19.21
N PRO A 85 41.70 7.39 19.27
CA PRO A 85 42.62 7.13 20.37
C PRO A 85 43.88 7.97 20.16
N SER A 86 43.97 9.13 20.79
CA SER A 86 45.24 9.84 20.91
C SER A 86 45.14 10.99 21.90
N ASP A 87 45.64 10.77 23.11
CA ASP A 87 46.71 11.65 23.57
C ASP A 87 47.72 10.84 24.39
N SER A 88 49.00 11.14 24.15
CA SER A 88 50.19 10.48 24.70
C SER A 88 50.53 10.92 26.12
#